data_AF-A0A4V1CGV5-F1
#
_entry.id   AF-A0A4V1CGV5-F1
#
_cell.length_a   1.000
_cell.length_b   1.000
_cell.length_c   1.000
_cell.angle_alpha   90.00
_cell.angle_beta   90.00
_cell.angle_gamma   90.00
#
_symmetry.space_group_name_H-M   'P 1'
#
loop_
_entity.id
_entity.type
_entity.pdbx_description
1 polymer ?
#
loop_
_entity_poly.entity_id
_entity_poly.type
_entity_poly.pdbx_seq_one_letter_code
_entity_poly.pdbx_strand_id
1 'polypeptide(L)'
;MSIQAALHRQLIIDQLAASARLRQPSLIDRSKPPPRAYKPDHRLFLHAYSTMGITKDETIHVGMGQFTDLKVCQELGIRSVWIDRDREPLNPAWQPDAVLKDLSGLPDLLLLS
;
A
#
# COMPACT_ATOMS: atom_id res chain seq x y z
N MET A 1 -21.21 -0.03 -18.38
CA MET A 1 -19.86 0.06 -17.78
C MET A 1 -19.98 -0.36 -16.33
N SER A 2 -19.53 -1.57 -16.00
CA SER A 2 -19.70 -2.19 -14.68
C SER A 2 -18.67 -1.64 -13.70
N ILE A 3 -19.09 -1.44 -12.44
CA ILE A 3 -18.31 -1.07 -11.24
C ILE A 3 -17.01 -1.90 -11.08
N GLN A 4 -16.92 -3.06 -11.75
CA GLN A 4 -15.71 -3.89 -11.80
C GLN A 4 -14.51 -3.27 -12.55
N ALA A 5 -14.70 -2.26 -13.41
CA ALA A 5 -13.57 -1.64 -14.12
C ALA A 5 -12.79 -0.62 -13.26
N ALA A 6 -13.44 0.03 -12.30
CA ALA A 6 -12.79 0.96 -11.37
C ALA A 6 -11.97 0.24 -10.27
N LEU A 7 -12.26 -1.05 -10.03
CA LEU A 7 -11.55 -1.89 -9.06
C LEU A 7 -10.24 -2.49 -9.60
N HIS A 8 -9.89 -2.27 -10.87
CA HIS A 8 -8.75 -2.95 -11.50
C HIS A 8 -7.37 -2.29 -11.25
N ARG A 9 -7.29 -1.20 -10.48
CA ARG A 9 -6.02 -0.50 -10.18
C ARG A 9 -5.80 -0.13 -8.70
N GLN A 10 -6.60 -0.69 -7.78
CA GLN A 10 -6.49 -0.37 -6.36
C GLN A 10 -6.05 -1.59 -5.54
N LEU A 11 -4.77 -1.96 -5.68
CA LEU A 11 -4.20 -3.04 -4.87
C LEU A 11 -3.72 -2.50 -3.51
N ILE A 12 -4.54 -2.80 -2.51
CA ILE A 12 -4.32 -2.69 -1.07
C ILE A 12 -3.00 -3.37 -0.68
N ILE A 13 -1.96 -2.62 -0.29
CA ILE A 13 -0.73 -3.18 0.35
C ILE A 13 -1.00 -3.49 1.83
N ASP A 14 -2.05 -4.27 2.10
CA ASP A 14 -2.31 -4.90 3.41
C ASP A 14 -2.24 -6.43 3.39
N GLN A 15 -1.87 -7.06 2.26
CA GLN A 15 -1.80 -8.54 2.16
C GLN A 15 -0.41 -9.13 1.81
N LEU A 16 0.68 -8.38 2.00
CA LEU A 16 2.04 -8.93 1.82
C LEU A 16 2.72 -9.40 3.12
N ALA A 17 2.08 -9.21 4.28
CA ALA A 17 2.53 -9.85 5.52
C ALA A 17 2.03 -11.32 5.64
N ALA A 18 1.00 -11.73 4.88
CA ALA A 18 0.37 -13.05 4.98
C ALA A 18 0.59 -13.99 3.78
N SER A 19 1.04 -13.48 2.62
CA SER A 19 1.01 -14.24 1.37
C SER A 19 2.40 -14.56 0.82
N ALA A 20 3.15 -15.37 1.56
CA ALA A 20 4.23 -16.18 0.99
C ALA A 20 3.64 -17.24 0.03
N ARG A 21 3.06 -16.83 -1.10
CA ARG A 21 2.73 -17.63 -2.30
C ARG A 21 1.82 -16.82 -3.24
N LEU A 22 2.38 -15.84 -3.93
CA LEU A 22 1.78 -15.37 -5.18
C LEU A 22 2.74 -15.70 -6.31
N ARG A 23 2.21 -16.46 -7.29
CA ARG A 23 2.93 -17.00 -8.44
C ARG A 23 3.60 -15.86 -9.23
N GLN A 24 4.93 -15.87 -9.31
CA GLN A 24 5.70 -14.95 -10.16
C GLN A 24 6.26 -15.67 -11.40
N PRO A 25 6.28 -15.02 -12.59
CA PRO A 25 6.96 -15.54 -13.77
C PRO A 25 8.49 -15.41 -13.65
N SER A 26 9.16 -16.56 -13.53
CA SER A 26 10.46 -16.98 -14.07
C SER A 26 11.70 -16.06 -14.17
N LEU A 27 11.93 -15.04 -13.33
CA LEU A 27 13.22 -14.30 -13.37
C LEU A 27 13.91 -14.02 -12.02
N ILE A 28 13.73 -14.88 -11.02
CA ILE A 28 14.44 -14.77 -9.72
C ILE A 28 15.21 -16.06 -9.43
N ASP A 29 16.50 -15.91 -9.09
CA ASP A 29 17.39 -16.97 -8.59
C ASP A 29 16.77 -17.65 -7.37
N ARG A 30 16.34 -18.91 -7.54
CA ARG A 30 15.63 -19.72 -6.54
C ARG A 30 16.53 -20.24 -5.43
N SER A 31 17.85 -20.03 -5.51
CA SER A 31 18.81 -20.52 -4.52
C SER A 31 18.79 -19.73 -3.20
N LYS A 32 18.15 -18.55 -3.17
CA LYS A 32 18.02 -17.71 -1.98
C LYS A 32 16.57 -17.60 -1.54
N PRO A 33 16.23 -17.88 -0.27
CA PRO A 33 14.91 -17.56 0.24
C PRO A 33 14.69 -16.04 0.11
N PRO A 34 13.47 -15.57 -0.23
CA PRO A 34 13.21 -14.15 -0.31
C PRO A 34 13.54 -13.51 1.05
N PRO A 35 14.13 -12.30 1.08
CA PRO A 35 14.31 -11.58 2.33
C PRO A 35 12.95 -11.46 3.03
N ARG A 36 12.87 -11.88 4.29
CA ARG A 36 11.68 -11.66 5.13
C ARG A 36 11.66 -10.19 5.54
N ALA A 37 11.29 -9.31 4.62
CA ALA A 37 11.08 -7.89 4.89
C ALA A 37 9.68 -7.70 5.49
N TYR A 38 9.61 -6.97 6.60
CA TYR A 38 8.37 -6.57 7.24
C TYR A 38 8.30 -5.05 7.25
N LYS A 39 7.10 -4.47 7.29
CA LYS A 39 6.95 -3.02 7.51
C LYS A 39 7.75 -2.62 8.77
N PRO A 40 8.50 -1.49 8.77
CA PRO A 40 8.55 -0.44 7.76
C PRO A 40 9.68 -0.60 6.71
N ASP A 41 10.24 -1.79 6.49
CA ASP A 41 11.31 -1.99 5.50
C ASP A 41 10.81 -1.63 4.08
N HIS A 42 11.44 -0.63 3.46
CA HIS A 42 11.12 -0.15 2.11
C HIS A 42 11.15 -1.26 1.06
N ARG A 43 11.99 -2.28 1.26
CA ARG A 43 12.12 -3.41 0.33
C ARG A 43 10.80 -4.15 0.14
N LEU A 44 9.94 -4.18 1.16
CA LEU A 44 8.61 -4.79 1.05
C LEU A 44 7.73 -4.05 0.03
N PHE A 45 7.70 -2.72 0.10
CA PHE A 45 6.92 -1.86 -0.80
C PHE A 45 7.48 -1.90 -2.22
N LEU A 46 8.80 -1.75 -2.37
CA LEU A 46 9.46 -1.80 -3.68
C LEU A 46 9.30 -3.17 -4.36
N HIS A 47 9.37 -4.26 -3.58
CA HIS A 47 9.11 -5.60 -4.10
C HIS A 47 7.65 -5.78 -4.53
N ALA A 48 6.69 -5.20 -3.79
CA ALA A 48 5.28 -5.22 -4.16
C ALA A 48 5.05 -4.56 -5.53
N TYR A 49 5.57 -3.35 -5.72
CA TYR A 49 5.51 -2.64 -7.00
C TYR A 49 6.13 -3.42 -8.14
N SER A 50 7.36 -3.93 -7.93
CA SER A 50 8.05 -4.76 -8.93
C SER A 50 7.29 -6.04 -9.27
N THR A 51 6.60 -6.65 -8.31
CA THR A 51 5.83 -7.88 -8.52
C THR A 51 4.56 -7.63 -9.30
N MET A 52 3.88 -6.51 -9.01
CA MET A 52 2.64 -6.13 -9.68
C MET A 52 2.88 -5.53 -11.07
N GLY A 53 4.10 -5.06 -11.36
CA GLY A 53 4.43 -4.39 -12.61
C GLY A 53 3.75 -3.01 -12.73
N ILE A 54 3.47 -2.36 -11.60
CA ILE A 54 2.85 -1.04 -11.51
C ILE A 54 3.78 -0.07 -10.77
N THR A 55 3.60 1.22 -11.01
CA THR A 55 4.34 2.29 -10.34
C THR A 55 3.58 2.84 -9.14
N LYS A 56 4.27 3.59 -8.27
CA LYS A 56 3.66 4.26 -7.11
C LYS A 56 2.66 5.35 -7.48
N ASP A 57 2.79 5.92 -8.69
CA ASP A 57 1.90 6.98 -9.15
C ASP A 57 0.55 6.39 -9.61
N GLU A 58 0.54 5.11 -9.97
CA GLU A 58 -0.66 4.33 -10.34
C GLU A 58 -1.40 3.75 -9.13
N THR A 59 -0.95 4.02 -7.91
CA THR A 59 -1.54 3.48 -6.68
C THR A 59 -1.84 4.56 -5.65
N ILE A 60 -2.67 4.21 -4.67
CA ILE A 60 -2.72 4.86 -3.37
C ILE A 60 -2.65 3.78 -2.29
N HIS A 61 -1.77 3.99 -1.31
CA HIS A 61 -1.59 3.10 -0.17
C HIS A 61 -2.66 3.39 0.88
N VAL A 62 -3.40 2.38 1.32
CA VAL A 62 -4.40 2.54 2.38
C VAL A 62 -3.93 1.71 3.57
N GLY A 63 -3.73 2.34 4.73
CA GLY A 63 -3.18 1.66 5.91
C GLY A 63 -3.52 2.38 7.21
N MET A 64 -3.29 1.70 8.34
CA MET A 64 -3.62 2.22 9.68
C MET A 64 -2.40 2.65 10.50
N GLY A 65 -1.21 2.11 10.23
CA GLY A 65 -0.05 2.33 11.09
C GLY A 65 0.77 3.55 10.69
N GLN A 66 0.91 4.52 11.58
CA GLN A 66 1.70 5.73 11.29
C GLN A 66 3.17 5.38 11.00
N PHE A 67 3.81 4.56 11.83
CA PHE A 67 5.22 4.17 11.64
C PHE A 67 5.42 3.10 10.56
N THR A 68 4.50 2.15 10.43
CA THR A 68 4.62 1.03 9.49
C THR A 68 4.21 1.38 8.06
N ASP A 69 3.31 2.35 7.91
CA ASP A 69 2.72 2.74 6.62
C ASP A 69 3.08 4.18 6.27
N LEU A 70 2.64 5.16 7.06
CA LEU A 70 2.77 6.58 6.69
C LEU A 70 4.23 7.02 6.59
N LYS A 71 5.10 6.59 7.51
CA LYS A 71 6.54 6.84 7.42
C LYS A 71 7.12 6.38 6.08
N VAL A 72 6.79 5.15 5.67
CA VAL A 72 7.32 4.58 4.43
C VAL A 72 6.74 5.28 3.22
N CYS A 73 5.45 5.61 3.25
CA CYS A 73 4.80 6.35 2.18
C CYS A 73 5.41 7.74 2.00
N GLN A 74 5.66 8.46 3.10
CA GLN A 74 6.35 9.74 3.10
C GLN A 74 7.76 9.62 2.52
N GLU A 75 8.55 8.64 2.97
CA GLU A 75 9.94 8.45 2.54
C GLU A 75 10.08 8.03 1.06
N LEU A 76 9.11 7.27 0.55
CA LEU A 76 9.11 6.80 -0.84
C LEU A 76 8.26 7.66 -1.79
N GLY A 77 7.60 8.71 -1.28
CA GLY A 77 6.69 9.55 -2.05
C GLY A 77 5.53 8.75 -2.66
N ILE A 78 4.96 7.84 -1.87
CA ILE A 78 3.76 7.04 -2.21
C ILE A 78 2.55 7.79 -1.68
N ARG A 79 1.52 8.00 -2.52
CA ARG A 79 0.25 8.57 -2.07
C ARG A 79 -0.39 7.66 -1.04
N SER A 80 -0.98 8.20 0.02
CA SER A 80 -1.54 7.41 1.10
C SER A 80 -2.85 7.95 1.69
N VAL A 81 -3.73 7.03 2.07
CA VAL A 81 -4.89 7.27 2.94
C VAL A 81 -4.62 6.61 4.29
N TRP A 82 -4.69 7.40 5.36
CA TRP A 82 -4.63 6.88 6.71
C TRP A 82 -6.02 6.50 7.21
N ILE A 83 -6.19 5.26 7.65
CA ILE A 83 -7.40 4.80 8.31
C ILE A 83 -7.22 4.93 9.83
N ASP A 84 -7.80 5.97 10.40
CA ASP A 84 -7.74 6.29 11.83
C ASP A 84 -9.08 5.95 12.51
N ARG A 85 -9.16 4.73 13.05
CA ARG A 85 -10.38 4.24 13.71
C ARG A 85 -10.57 4.81 15.11
N ASP A 86 -9.45 5.14 15.76
CA ASP A 86 -9.37 5.45 17.19
C ASP A 86 -9.21 6.96 17.46
N ARG A 87 -9.13 7.79 16.41
CA ARG A 87 -8.89 9.24 16.49
C ARG A 87 -7.54 9.55 17.12
N GLU A 88 -6.52 8.82 16.71
CA GLU A 88 -5.15 9.01 17.17
C GLU A 88 -4.59 10.38 16.73
N PRO A 89 -3.75 11.03 17.55
CA PRO A 89 -2.99 12.18 17.09
C PRO A 89 -2.07 11.81 15.91
N LEU A 90 -2.22 12.51 14.79
CA LEU A 90 -1.33 12.34 13.64
C LEU A 90 0.08 12.84 13.96
N ASN A 91 1.09 12.03 13.65
CA ASN A 91 2.48 12.44 13.66
C ASN A 91 2.72 13.46 12.53
N PRO A 92 3.11 14.71 12.83
CA PRO A 92 3.26 15.76 11.82
C PRO A 92 4.37 15.47 10.80
N ALA A 93 5.26 14.52 11.07
CA ALA A 93 6.32 14.13 10.14
C ALA A 93 5.81 13.31 8.94
N TRP A 94 4.64 12.67 9.03
CA TRP A 94 4.14 11.74 8.01
C TRP A 94 2.72 12.12 7.62
N GLN A 95 2.59 12.98 6.62
CA GLN A 95 1.30 13.56 6.22
C GLN A 95 0.66 12.67 5.13
N PRO A 96 -0.47 12.00 5.41
CA PRO A 96 -1.20 11.30 4.37
C PRO A 96 -1.94 12.29 3.46
N ASP A 97 -2.29 11.85 2.26
CA ASP A 97 -3.12 12.64 1.33
C ASP A 97 -4.57 12.73 1.81
N ALA A 98 -5.03 11.75 2.60
CA ALA A 98 -6.33 11.80 3.25
C ALA A 98 -6.36 10.98 4.55
N VAL A 99 -7.31 11.33 5.43
CA VAL A 99 -7.59 10.57 6.65
C VAL A 99 -9.06 10.16 6.62
N LEU A 100 -9.34 8.88 6.81
CA LEU A 100 -10.69 8.33 6.93
C LEU A 100 -10.83 7.56 8.23
N LYS A 101 -12.04 7.52 8.80
CA LYS A 101 -12.34 6.71 9.98
C LYS A 101 -12.34 5.20 9.66
N ASP A 102 -12.81 4.85 8.48
CA ASP A 102 -12.93 3.50 7.98
C ASP A 102 -12.94 3.50 6.44
N LEU A 103 -13.10 2.32 5.83
CA LEU A 103 -13.01 2.15 4.38
C LEU A 103 -14.27 2.62 3.62
N SER A 104 -15.35 3.00 4.30
CA SER A 104 -16.62 3.36 3.65
C SER A 104 -16.50 4.60 2.77
N GLY A 105 -15.62 5.54 3.11
CA GLY A 105 -15.37 6.76 2.32
C GLY A 105 -14.37 6.57 1.17
N LEU A 106 -13.76 5.39 1.02
CA LEU A 106 -12.74 5.16 0.01
C LEU A 106 -13.28 5.23 -1.44
N PRO A 107 -14.48 4.69 -1.77
CA PRO A 107 -15.02 4.81 -3.12
C PRO A 107 -15.18 6.27 -3.58
N ASP A 108 -15.71 7.14 -2.72
CA ASP A 108 -15.90 8.55 -3.04
C ASP A 108 -14.56 9.25 -3.28
N LEU A 109 -13.55 8.95 -2.46
CA LEU A 109 -12.21 9.51 -2.59
C LEU A 109 -11.56 9.12 -3.93
N LEU A 110 -11.69 7.86 -4.35
CA LEU A 110 -11.08 7.34 -5.58
C LEU A 110 -11.79 7.79 -6.86
N LEU A 111 -13.07 8.16 -6.76
CA LEU A 111 -13.84 8.68 -7.91
C LEU A 111 -13.55 10.15 -8.20
N LEU A 112 -12.95 10.88 -7.24
CA LEU A 112 -12.63 12.31 -7.36
C LEU A 112 -11.19 12.59 -7.81
N SER A 113 -10.33 11.57 -7.82
CA SER A 113 -8.90 11.65 -8.14
C SER A 113 -8.57 11.17 -9.55
#